data_AF-A0A2H0AUU0-F1
#
_entry.id   AF-A0A2H0AUU0-F1
#
_cell.length_a   1.000
_cell.length_b   1.000
_cell.length_c   1.000
_cell.angle_alpha   90.00
_cell.angle_beta   90.00
_cell.angle_gamma   90.00
#
_symmetry.space_group_name_H-M   'P 1'
#
loop_
_entity.id
_entity.type
_entity.pdbx_description
1 polymer ?
#
loop_
_entity_poly.entity_id
_entity_poly.type
_entity_poly.pdbx_seq_one_letter_code
_entity_poly.pdbx_strand_id
1 'polypeptide(L)'
;MNEILGYGEDAFTFWALKRRLSEILKDLHDQTEPSDCLIFFRPSFGRRGGRGRAEFGEFDAILASPQNIYLIESKWDNLSENKNEQIELIDEEVLRHKIFSWYLRNWDAQKYSGDWQKFKIDFESNFTGTKNFSDRKIAPAGSRLAKNLEFVLNKLQEHCKRYSCEYGKPRNILLYFHGNKSEEIKRVAAGDLNFEVVNIDYSEYTSGNFITLDC
;
A
#
# COMPACT_ATOMS: atom_id res chain seq x y z
N MET A 1 9.29 -26.65 17.38
CA MET A 1 8.70 -25.62 16.51
C MET A 1 7.93 -24.67 17.40
N ASN A 2 8.11 -23.37 17.20
CA ASN A 2 7.36 -22.36 17.95
C ASN A 2 6.12 -21.98 17.14
N GLU A 3 4.99 -21.82 17.80
CA GLU A 3 3.78 -21.28 17.21
C GLU A 3 3.75 -19.77 17.43
N ILE A 4 3.49 -19.00 16.36
CA ILE A 4 3.30 -17.55 16.44
C ILE A 4 1.86 -17.25 16.06
N LEU A 5 1.13 -16.62 16.99
CA LEU A 5 -0.26 -16.22 16.80
C LEU A 5 -0.33 -14.71 16.63
N GLY A 6 -0.90 -14.27 15.51
CA GLY A 6 -1.14 -12.87 15.19
C GLY A 6 -2.58 -12.45 15.43
N TYR A 7 -2.79 -11.17 15.75
CA TYR A 7 -4.11 -10.57 15.94
C TYR A 7 -4.18 -9.22 15.25
N GLY A 8 -5.33 -8.89 14.68
CA GLY A 8 -5.60 -7.61 14.05
C GLY A 8 -5.13 -7.52 12.60
N GLU A 9 -5.54 -6.44 11.93
CA GLU A 9 -5.38 -6.22 10.48
C GLU A 9 -3.94 -6.50 10.01
N ASP A 10 -2.93 -5.94 10.69
CA ASP A 10 -1.52 -6.15 10.36
C ASP A 10 -1.14 -7.64 10.25
N ALA A 11 -1.63 -8.48 11.17
CA ALA A 11 -1.34 -9.90 11.18
C ALA A 11 -2.05 -10.64 10.04
N PHE A 12 -3.30 -10.28 9.76
CA PHE A 12 -4.05 -10.83 8.63
C PHE A 12 -3.41 -10.43 7.30
N THR A 13 -2.97 -9.18 7.13
CA THR A 13 -2.25 -8.72 5.95
C THR A 13 -0.97 -9.52 5.76
N PHE A 14 -0.16 -9.68 6.81
CA PHE A 14 1.07 -10.48 6.73
C PHE A 14 0.79 -11.93 6.34
N TRP A 15 -0.18 -12.56 7.01
CA TRP A 15 -0.59 -13.94 6.72
C TRP A 15 -1.06 -14.10 5.27
N ALA A 16 -1.90 -13.18 4.79
CA ALA A 16 -2.45 -13.22 3.45
C ALA A 16 -1.37 -13.06 2.38
N LEU A 17 -0.46 -12.09 2.55
CA LEU A 17 0.68 -11.91 1.65
C LEU A 17 1.64 -13.10 1.65
N LYS A 18 1.72 -13.84 2.76
CA LYS A 18 2.58 -15.02 2.84
C LYS A 18 1.94 -16.28 2.25
N ARG A 19 0.64 -16.49 2.47
CA ARG A 19 -0.05 -17.76 2.17
C ARG A 19 -1.04 -17.70 1.02
N ARG A 20 -1.62 -16.54 0.78
CA ARG A 20 -2.73 -16.35 -0.16
C ARG A 20 -2.34 -15.45 -1.32
N LEU A 21 -1.04 -15.15 -1.50
CA LEU A 21 -0.59 -14.23 -2.55
C LEU A 21 -1.01 -14.67 -3.96
N SER A 22 -0.94 -15.96 -4.28
CA SER A 22 -1.42 -16.48 -5.57
C SER A 22 -2.90 -16.18 -5.80
N GLU A 23 -3.72 -16.28 -4.76
CA GLU A 23 -5.16 -16.02 -4.84
C GLU A 23 -5.44 -14.52 -4.97
N ILE A 24 -4.73 -13.70 -4.19
CA ILE A 24 -4.80 -12.23 -4.30
C ILE A 24 -4.45 -11.78 -5.73
N LEU A 25 -3.35 -12.28 -6.30
CA LEU A 25 -2.94 -11.95 -7.66
C LEU A 25 -4.00 -12.39 -8.68
N LYS A 26 -4.53 -13.61 -8.55
CA LYS A 26 -5.59 -14.12 -9.43
C LYS A 26 -6.83 -13.24 -9.42
N ASP A 27 -7.29 -12.78 -8.26
CA ASP A 27 -8.45 -11.90 -8.12
C ASP A 27 -8.20 -10.52 -8.73
N LEU A 28 -6.95 -10.06 -8.70
CA LEU A 28 -6.50 -8.84 -9.38
C LEU A 28 -6.26 -9.02 -10.88
N HIS A 29 -6.60 -10.20 -11.42
CA HIS A 29 -6.34 -10.64 -12.79
C HIS A 29 -4.84 -10.59 -13.17
N ASP A 30 -3.96 -10.75 -12.20
CA ASP A 30 -2.52 -10.86 -12.36
C ASP A 30 -2.10 -12.33 -12.28
N GLN A 31 -1.47 -12.83 -13.35
CA GLN A 31 -1.03 -14.23 -13.47
C GLN A 31 0.44 -14.41 -13.04
N THR A 32 0.99 -13.43 -12.32
CA THR A 32 2.34 -13.48 -11.78
C THR A 32 2.49 -14.61 -10.76
N GLU A 33 3.62 -15.34 -10.85
CA GLU A 33 4.02 -16.26 -9.79
C GLU A 33 4.47 -15.49 -8.53
N PRO A 34 4.00 -15.86 -7.32
CA PRO A 34 4.40 -15.20 -6.06
C PRO A 34 5.90 -14.96 -5.88
N SER A 35 6.75 -15.86 -6.39
CA SER A 35 8.21 -15.75 -6.31
C SER A 35 8.80 -14.60 -7.13
N ASP A 36 8.05 -14.10 -8.11
CA ASP A 36 8.42 -12.95 -8.93
C ASP A 36 7.93 -11.62 -8.35
N CYS A 37 7.27 -11.62 -7.19
CA CYS A 37 6.81 -10.39 -6.54
C CYS A 37 7.87 -9.78 -5.61
N LEU A 38 7.83 -8.45 -5.50
CA LEU A 38 8.49 -7.68 -4.44
C LEU A 38 7.44 -7.14 -3.48
N ILE A 39 7.61 -7.39 -2.17
CA ILE A 39 6.67 -6.95 -1.14
C ILE A 39 7.38 -6.07 -0.12
N PHE A 40 6.84 -4.87 0.09
CA PHE A 40 7.09 -4.09 1.28
C PHE A 40 5.92 -4.30 2.24
N PHE A 41 6.17 -4.98 3.35
CA PHE A 41 5.19 -5.10 4.43
C PHE A 41 5.37 -3.93 5.40
N ARG A 42 4.28 -3.19 5.63
CA ARG A 42 4.24 -2.01 6.52
C ARG A 42 5.30 -0.92 6.27
N PRO A 43 5.51 -0.47 5.01
CA PRO A 43 6.42 0.64 4.77
C PRO A 43 5.87 1.94 5.38
N SER A 44 6.59 2.45 6.38
CA SER A 44 6.21 3.67 7.10
C SER A 44 6.88 4.92 6.52
N PHE A 45 6.05 5.92 6.21
CA PHE A 45 6.43 7.26 5.73
C PHE A 45 6.07 8.36 6.75
N GLY A 46 6.04 7.97 8.04
CA GLY A 46 5.94 8.86 9.19
C GLY A 46 4.52 9.04 9.72
N ARG A 47 4.40 9.05 11.05
CA ARG A 47 3.11 9.08 11.79
C ARG A 47 2.60 10.48 12.16
N ARG A 48 3.44 11.51 12.04
CA ARG A 48 3.09 12.91 12.39
C ARG A 48 2.70 13.71 11.14
N GLY A 49 1.85 13.10 10.30
CA GLY A 49 1.28 13.77 9.15
C GLY A 49 0.42 14.97 9.59
N GLY A 50 0.33 15.98 8.72
CA GLY A 50 -0.50 17.15 8.97
C GLY A 50 -0.16 18.31 8.03
N ARG A 51 -0.89 19.41 8.16
CA ARG A 51 -0.66 20.64 7.39
C ARG A 51 0.81 21.10 7.55
N GLY A 52 1.46 21.34 6.43
CA GLY A 52 2.85 21.79 6.29
C GLY A 52 3.91 20.70 6.52
N ARG A 53 3.50 19.43 6.64
CA ARG A 53 4.38 18.28 6.87
C ARG A 53 4.57 17.45 5.60
N ALA A 54 5.65 16.66 5.58
CA ALA A 54 5.99 15.79 4.46
C ALA A 54 5.58 14.34 4.72
N GLU A 55 5.39 13.96 5.98
CA GLU A 55 4.92 12.66 6.40
C GLU A 55 3.46 12.43 5.99
N PHE A 56 3.16 11.20 5.54
CA PHE A 56 1.82 10.85 5.02
C PHE A 56 1.34 9.46 5.44
N GLY A 57 1.92 8.86 6.49
CA GLY A 57 1.42 7.63 7.09
C GLY A 57 2.17 6.37 6.65
N GLU A 58 1.51 5.23 6.72
CA GLU A 58 2.06 3.89 6.51
C GLU A 58 1.04 3.10 5.71
N PHE A 59 1.50 2.36 4.70
CA PHE A 59 0.65 1.39 4.01
C PHE A 59 0.71 0.06 4.75
N ASP A 60 -0.35 -0.74 4.71
CA ASP A 60 -0.28 -2.11 5.22
C ASP A 60 0.67 -2.95 4.36
N ALA A 61 0.62 -2.74 3.04
CA ALA A 61 1.64 -3.25 2.14
C ALA A 61 1.77 -2.46 0.82
N ILE A 62 2.92 -2.64 0.17
CA ILE A 62 3.10 -2.33 -1.24
C ILE A 62 3.61 -3.60 -1.92
N LEU A 63 2.89 -4.04 -2.94
CA LEU A 63 3.21 -5.22 -3.73
C LEU A 63 3.58 -4.76 -5.14
N ALA A 64 4.73 -5.18 -5.65
CA ALA A 64 5.08 -5.06 -7.06
C ALA A 64 5.13 -6.44 -7.68
N SER A 65 4.39 -6.63 -8.76
CA SER A 65 4.48 -7.77 -9.64
C SER A 65 5.19 -7.36 -10.95
N PRO A 66 5.55 -8.32 -11.80
CA PRO A 66 5.91 -8.10 -13.19
C PRO A 66 4.89 -7.31 -14.03
N GLN A 67 3.63 -7.18 -13.57
CA GLN A 67 2.59 -6.46 -14.31
C GLN A 67 2.32 -5.05 -13.75
N ASN A 68 2.23 -4.91 -12.41
CA ASN A 68 1.75 -3.68 -11.77
C ASN A 68 2.35 -3.45 -10.38
N ILE A 69 2.16 -2.22 -9.89
CA ILE A 69 2.32 -1.86 -8.48
C ILE A 69 0.95 -1.76 -7.83
N TYR A 70 0.81 -2.40 -6.68
CA TYR A 70 -0.39 -2.43 -5.86
C TYR A 70 -0.11 -1.73 -4.53
N LEU A 71 -0.85 -0.67 -4.25
CA LEU A 71 -0.86 0.01 -2.96
C LEU A 71 -1.99 -0.59 -2.14
N ILE A 72 -1.67 -1.22 -1.02
CA ILE A 72 -2.60 -2.06 -0.27
C ILE A 72 -2.94 -1.40 1.07
N GLU A 73 -4.24 -1.26 1.32
CA GLU A 73 -4.84 -1.08 2.64
C GLU A 73 -5.63 -2.33 2.98
N SER A 74 -5.82 -2.58 4.26
CA SER A 74 -6.47 -3.76 4.80
C SER A 74 -7.56 -3.36 5.79
N LYS A 75 -8.67 -4.09 5.75
CA LYS A 75 -9.78 -3.91 6.68
C LYS A 75 -10.26 -5.25 7.19
N TRP A 76 -10.56 -5.33 8.48
CA TRP A 76 -11.03 -6.55 9.12
C TRP A 76 -12.46 -6.38 9.62
N ASP A 77 -13.32 -7.35 9.31
CA ASP A 77 -14.74 -7.38 9.69
C ASP A 77 -15.02 -7.13 11.18
N ASN A 78 -14.13 -7.56 12.08
CA ASN A 78 -14.28 -7.33 13.51
C ASN A 78 -14.04 -5.87 13.96
N LEU A 79 -13.38 -5.05 13.13
CA LEU A 79 -13.04 -3.66 13.46
C LEU A 79 -13.64 -2.65 12.48
N SER A 80 -14.19 -3.13 11.36
CA SER A 80 -14.71 -2.30 10.28
C SER A 80 -16.22 -2.49 10.15
N GLU A 81 -16.99 -1.42 10.36
CA GLU A 81 -18.42 -1.44 10.09
C GLU A 81 -18.66 -1.62 8.59
N ASN A 82 -19.10 -2.81 8.19
CA ASN A 82 -19.62 -3.05 6.84
C ASN A 82 -21.06 -2.53 6.77
N LYS A 83 -21.26 -1.36 6.15
CA LYS A 83 -22.59 -0.79 5.90
C LYS A 83 -22.96 -1.05 4.44
N ASN A 84 -23.92 -1.95 4.22
CA ASN A 84 -24.44 -2.26 2.88
C ASN A 84 -23.35 -2.76 1.90
N GLU A 85 -22.52 -3.72 2.31
CA GLU A 85 -21.43 -4.29 1.48
C GLU A 85 -20.38 -3.25 1.05
N GLN A 86 -20.22 -2.19 1.84
CA GLN A 86 -19.33 -1.07 1.56
C GLN A 86 -18.44 -0.76 2.77
N ILE A 87 -17.18 -0.47 2.47
CA ILE A 87 -16.21 0.09 3.41
C ILE A 87 -15.88 1.52 3.00
N GLU A 88 -15.85 2.42 3.98
CA GLU A 88 -15.41 3.80 3.79
C GLU A 88 -13.97 3.95 4.30
N LEU A 89 -13.10 4.50 3.45
CA LEU A 89 -11.74 4.86 3.84
C LEU A 89 -11.72 6.30 4.33
N ILE A 90 -10.94 6.55 5.38
CA ILE A 90 -10.77 7.91 5.89
C ILE A 90 -9.90 8.73 4.93
N ASP A 91 -10.06 10.07 4.98
CA ASP A 91 -9.38 10.99 4.08
C ASP A 91 -7.85 10.83 4.11
N GLU A 92 -7.27 10.48 5.25
CA GLU A 92 -5.83 10.23 5.39
C GLU A 92 -5.34 9.01 4.61
N GLU A 93 -6.13 7.93 4.54
CA GLU A 93 -5.82 6.72 3.77
C GLU A 93 -5.86 7.06 2.27
N VAL A 94 -6.92 7.75 1.83
CA VAL A 94 -7.04 8.23 0.44
C VAL A 94 -5.89 9.18 0.06
N LEU A 95 -5.55 10.12 0.95
CA LEU A 95 -4.49 11.09 0.70
C LEU A 95 -3.11 10.42 0.60
N ARG A 96 -2.84 9.42 1.43
CA ARG A 96 -1.60 8.63 1.39
C ARG A 96 -1.40 7.99 0.01
N HIS A 97 -2.44 7.35 -0.52
CA HIS A 97 -2.42 6.76 -1.87
C HIS A 97 -2.13 7.81 -2.95
N LYS A 98 -2.78 8.98 -2.87
CA LYS A 98 -2.54 10.09 -3.81
C LYS A 98 -1.10 10.57 -3.79
N ILE A 99 -0.54 10.80 -2.60
CA ILE A 99 0.83 11.29 -2.42
C ILE A 99 1.82 10.27 -2.97
N PHE A 100 1.69 9.00 -2.59
CA PHE A 100 2.62 7.96 -3.05
C PHE A 100 2.52 7.72 -4.56
N SER A 101 1.31 7.75 -5.13
CA SER A 101 1.09 7.69 -6.58
C SER A 101 1.71 8.88 -7.32
N TRP A 102 1.76 10.06 -6.70
CA TRP A 102 2.48 11.20 -7.26
C TRP A 102 4.00 10.96 -7.23
N TYR A 103 4.56 10.42 -6.14
CA TYR A 103 5.98 10.06 -6.10
C TYR A 103 6.35 9.03 -7.17
N LEU A 104 5.55 7.96 -7.33
CA LEU A 104 5.78 6.94 -8.37
C LEU A 104 5.79 7.53 -9.79
N ARG A 105 4.89 8.49 -10.08
CA ARG A 105 4.84 9.13 -11.40
C ARG A 105 6.01 10.05 -11.71
N ASN A 106 6.57 10.70 -10.69
CA ASN A 106 7.59 11.74 -10.87
C ASN A 106 9.01 11.26 -10.54
N TRP A 107 9.16 10.12 -9.87
CA TRP A 107 10.45 9.56 -9.54
C TRP A 107 11.11 8.89 -10.74
N ASP A 108 12.34 9.31 -11.01
CA ASP A 108 13.24 8.67 -11.95
C ASP A 108 14.57 8.37 -11.25
N ALA A 109 14.81 7.09 -10.95
CA ALA A 109 16.03 6.67 -10.24
C ALA A 109 17.31 6.97 -11.05
N GLN A 110 17.25 7.02 -12.38
CA GLN A 110 18.43 7.38 -13.19
C GLN A 110 18.82 8.85 -12.98
N LYS A 111 17.83 9.73 -12.75
CA LYS A 111 18.06 11.16 -12.60
C LYS A 111 18.29 11.58 -11.15
N TYR A 112 17.63 10.93 -10.19
CA TYR A 112 17.51 11.44 -8.81
C TYR A 112 18.04 10.50 -7.72
N SER A 113 18.40 9.25 -8.02
CA SER A 113 18.97 8.39 -6.98
C SER A 113 20.31 8.95 -6.50
N GLY A 114 20.47 9.05 -5.18
CA GLY A 114 21.58 9.69 -4.49
C GLY A 114 21.45 11.22 -4.38
N ASP A 115 20.46 11.83 -5.02
CA ASP A 115 20.26 13.29 -5.08
C ASP A 115 18.79 13.69 -4.88
N TRP A 116 18.26 13.33 -3.71
CA TRP A 116 16.92 13.74 -3.30
C TRP A 116 16.74 15.26 -3.27
N GLN A 117 17.80 16.02 -3.01
CA GLN A 117 17.75 17.48 -2.99
C GLN A 117 17.40 18.04 -4.37
N LYS A 118 17.98 17.49 -5.44
CA LYS A 118 17.62 17.85 -6.81
C LYS A 118 16.17 17.48 -7.13
N PHE A 119 15.71 16.28 -6.75
CA PHE A 119 14.29 15.91 -6.91
C PHE A 119 13.36 16.92 -6.25
N LYS A 120 13.67 17.31 -5.01
CA LYS A 120 12.92 18.31 -4.26
C LYS A 120 12.91 19.67 -4.98
N ILE A 121 14.06 20.15 -5.45
CA ILE A 121 14.16 21.42 -6.20
C ILE A 121 13.31 21.38 -7.47
N ASP A 122 13.39 20.30 -8.25
CA ASP A 122 12.71 20.17 -9.53
C ASP A 122 11.18 20.12 -9.39
N PHE A 123 10.66 19.58 -8.27
CA PHE A 123 9.23 19.30 -8.15
C PHE A 123 8.49 19.96 -6.98
N GLU A 124 9.14 20.61 -6.01
CA GLU A 124 8.43 21.17 -4.83
C GLU A 124 7.28 22.08 -5.26
N SER A 125 7.52 23.02 -6.18
CA SER A 125 6.48 23.95 -6.65
C SER A 125 5.34 23.25 -7.38
N ASN A 126 5.61 22.18 -8.12
CA ASN A 126 4.58 21.37 -8.78
C ASN A 126 3.75 20.59 -7.75
N PHE A 127 4.42 20.01 -6.76
CA PHE A 127 3.79 19.26 -5.68
C PHE A 127 2.84 20.17 -4.90
N THR A 128 3.34 21.30 -4.36
CA THR A 128 2.53 22.25 -3.59
C THR A 128 1.52 23.02 -4.45
N GLY A 129 1.75 23.11 -5.77
CA GLY A 129 0.80 23.70 -6.70
C GLY A 129 -0.41 22.82 -7.00
N THR A 130 -0.33 21.51 -6.70
CA THR A 130 -1.43 20.57 -6.89
C THR A 130 -2.50 20.80 -5.82
N LYS A 131 -3.77 20.94 -6.22
CA LYS A 131 -4.90 21.18 -5.29
C LYS A 131 -4.93 20.18 -4.12
N ASN A 132 -4.61 18.92 -4.39
CA ASN A 132 -4.60 17.83 -3.41
C ASN A 132 -3.45 17.93 -2.38
N PHE A 133 -2.38 18.68 -2.66
CA PHE A 133 -1.16 18.72 -1.84
C PHE A 133 -0.74 20.14 -1.47
N SER A 134 -1.66 21.11 -1.62
CA SER A 134 -1.38 22.54 -1.39
C SER A 134 -0.85 22.87 0.01
N ASP A 135 -1.12 21.99 0.98
CA ASP A 135 -0.69 22.11 2.35
C ASP A 135 0.35 21.04 2.75
N ARG A 136 0.97 20.37 1.79
CA ARG A 136 2.00 19.33 2.01
C ARG A 136 3.36 19.78 1.51
N LYS A 137 4.39 19.01 1.84
CA LYS A 137 5.77 19.26 1.40
C LYS A 137 6.40 17.98 0.88
N ILE A 138 7.38 18.14 -0.02
CA ILE A 138 8.27 17.02 -0.33
C ILE A 138 9.17 16.76 0.89
N ALA A 139 9.51 15.49 1.12
CA ALA A 139 10.41 15.11 2.21
C ALA A 139 11.71 15.94 2.18
N PRO A 140 12.17 16.50 3.31
CA PRO A 140 13.42 17.24 3.34
C PRO A 140 14.60 16.34 2.97
N ALA A 141 15.54 16.84 2.17
CA ALA A 141 16.75 16.10 1.85
C ALA A 141 17.55 15.73 3.12
N GLY A 142 18.17 14.56 3.11
CA GLY A 142 18.89 14.01 4.26
C GLY A 142 18.01 13.46 5.38
N SER A 143 16.69 13.71 5.37
CA SER A 143 15.77 13.16 6.37
C SER A 143 15.62 11.65 6.24
N ARG A 144 15.20 10.98 7.34
CA ARG A 144 14.86 9.54 7.31
C ARG A 144 13.72 9.26 6.34
N LEU A 145 12.74 10.15 6.24
CA LEU A 145 11.62 10.01 5.30
C LEU A 145 12.11 9.99 3.85
N ALA A 146 12.97 10.93 3.47
CA ALA A 146 13.55 10.98 2.13
C ALA A 146 14.33 9.69 1.81
N LYS A 147 15.14 9.20 2.75
CA LYS A 147 15.89 7.93 2.58
C LYS A 147 14.97 6.73 2.40
N ASN A 148 13.92 6.62 3.20
CA ASN A 148 12.94 5.54 3.09
C ASN A 148 12.18 5.60 1.76
N LEU A 149 11.71 6.79 1.37
CA LEU A 149 11.04 7.01 0.09
C LEU A 149 11.94 6.62 -1.08
N GLU A 150 13.16 7.15 -1.10
CA GLU A 150 14.14 6.85 -2.14
C GLU A 150 14.40 5.34 -2.25
N PHE A 151 14.60 4.66 -1.12
CA PHE A 151 14.82 3.21 -1.10
C PHE A 151 13.64 2.45 -1.73
N VAL A 152 12.42 2.73 -1.28
CA VAL A 152 11.21 2.05 -1.79
C VAL A 152 11.00 2.35 -3.27
N LEU A 153 11.07 3.62 -3.68
CA LEU A 153 10.88 4.05 -5.07
C LEU A 153 11.93 3.44 -6.00
N ASN A 154 13.20 3.42 -5.59
CA ASN A 154 14.26 2.78 -6.36
C ASN A 154 14.02 1.28 -6.53
N LYS A 155 13.64 0.58 -5.45
CA LYS A 155 13.38 -0.86 -5.50
C LYS A 155 12.18 -1.21 -6.37
N LEU A 156 11.09 -0.43 -6.27
CA LEU A 156 9.93 -0.59 -7.14
C LEU A 156 10.28 -0.30 -8.61
N GLN A 157 11.09 0.73 -8.89
CA GLN A 157 11.46 1.06 -10.27
C GLN A 157 12.43 0.03 -10.86
N GLU A 158 13.39 -0.46 -10.07
CA GLU A 158 14.29 -1.56 -10.44
C GLU A 158 13.48 -2.82 -10.78
N HIS A 159 12.52 -3.17 -9.94
CA HIS A 159 11.61 -4.28 -10.17
C HIS A 159 10.83 -4.10 -11.48
N CYS A 160 10.19 -2.95 -11.69
CA CYS A 160 9.45 -2.72 -12.93
C CYS A 160 10.33 -2.64 -14.17
N LYS A 161 11.56 -2.14 -14.09
CA LYS A 161 12.49 -2.16 -15.23
C LYS A 161 12.85 -3.58 -15.64
N ARG A 162 12.95 -4.51 -14.68
CA ARG A 162 13.26 -5.92 -14.96
C ARG A 162 12.15 -6.62 -15.74
N TYR A 163 10.89 -6.26 -15.48
CA TYR A 163 9.71 -6.96 -16.02
C TYR A 163 8.87 -6.12 -16.98
N SER A 164 9.22 -4.85 -17.21
CA SER A 164 8.45 -3.87 -17.98
C SER A 164 7.03 -3.58 -17.43
N CYS A 165 6.83 -3.59 -16.09
CA CYS A 165 5.54 -3.19 -15.51
C CYS A 165 5.22 -1.69 -15.61
N GLU A 166 3.93 -1.36 -15.48
CA GLU A 166 3.41 0.01 -15.46
C GLU A 166 3.74 0.77 -14.15
N TYR A 167 5.03 1.07 -13.92
CA TYR A 167 5.54 1.71 -12.70
C TYR A 167 4.79 3.00 -12.30
N GLY A 168 4.45 3.84 -13.26
CA GLY A 168 3.83 5.16 -13.01
C GLY A 168 2.32 5.13 -12.76
N LYS A 169 1.67 3.96 -12.76
CA LYS A 169 0.22 3.84 -12.62
C LYS A 169 -0.13 2.75 -11.60
N PRO A 170 0.12 2.99 -10.31
CA PRO A 170 -0.24 2.02 -9.29
C PRO A 170 -1.77 1.80 -9.24
N ARG A 171 -2.16 0.58 -8.86
CA ARG A 171 -3.54 0.19 -8.55
C ARG A 171 -3.75 0.28 -7.03
N ASN A 172 -4.87 0.84 -6.60
CA ASN A 172 -5.22 0.92 -5.17
C ASN A 172 -6.06 -0.30 -4.81
N ILE A 173 -5.63 -1.06 -3.82
CA ILE A 173 -6.25 -2.32 -3.42
C ILE A 173 -6.70 -2.22 -1.97
N LEU A 174 -7.91 -2.72 -1.70
CA LEU A 174 -8.39 -3.01 -0.37
C LEU A 174 -8.43 -4.53 -0.17
N LEU A 175 -7.62 -5.05 0.74
CA LEU A 175 -7.79 -6.41 1.25
C LEU A 175 -8.85 -6.38 2.35
N TYR A 176 -9.97 -7.06 2.14
CA TYR A 176 -11.00 -7.19 3.17
C TYR A 176 -11.00 -8.58 3.76
N PHE A 177 -10.74 -8.66 5.06
CA PHE A 177 -10.74 -9.90 5.82
C PHE A 177 -12.11 -10.14 6.44
N HIS A 178 -12.76 -11.22 6.01
CA HIS A 178 -14.07 -11.61 6.51
C HIS A 178 -14.05 -13.06 7.04
N GLY A 179 -14.81 -13.31 8.10
CA GLY A 179 -15.09 -14.65 8.59
C GLY A 179 -16.48 -15.14 8.16
N ASN A 180 -16.84 -16.35 8.58
CA ASN A 180 -18.11 -17.02 8.23
C ASN A 180 -19.40 -16.27 8.59
N LYS A 181 -19.31 -15.23 9.44
CA LYS A 181 -20.46 -14.45 9.92
C LYS A 181 -20.57 -13.08 9.25
N SER A 182 -19.63 -12.76 8.37
CA SER A 182 -19.50 -11.45 7.76
C SER A 182 -19.63 -11.58 6.25
N GLU A 183 -20.34 -10.63 5.65
CA GLU A 183 -20.52 -10.59 4.20
C GLU A 183 -19.29 -9.99 3.52
N GLU A 184 -18.97 -10.48 2.33
CA GLU A 184 -18.01 -9.86 1.43
C GLU A 184 -18.42 -8.41 1.12
N ILE A 185 -17.43 -7.56 0.85
CA ILE A 185 -17.69 -6.19 0.40
C ILE A 185 -17.53 -6.10 -1.11
N LYS A 186 -18.30 -5.20 -1.71
CA LYS A 186 -18.30 -4.99 -3.16
C LYS A 186 -17.75 -3.63 -3.55
N ARG A 187 -17.71 -2.68 -2.62
CA ARG A 187 -17.39 -1.27 -2.89
C ARG A 187 -16.56 -0.64 -1.79
N VAL A 188 -15.73 0.31 -2.19
CA VAL A 188 -14.98 1.17 -1.29
C VAL A 188 -15.37 2.61 -1.58
N ALA A 189 -15.82 3.33 -0.55
CA ALA A 189 -15.95 4.77 -0.61
C ALA A 189 -14.61 5.42 -0.27
N ALA A 190 -13.94 5.97 -1.30
CA ALA A 190 -12.58 6.52 -1.20
C ALA A 190 -12.43 7.85 -1.98
N GLY A 191 -13.51 8.65 -2.03
CA GLY A 191 -13.53 9.92 -2.76
C GLY A 191 -13.40 9.75 -4.26
N ASP A 192 -12.35 10.34 -4.85
CA ASP A 192 -12.01 10.30 -6.28
C ASP A 192 -11.04 9.18 -6.66
N LEU A 193 -10.60 8.36 -5.69
CA LEU A 193 -9.80 7.16 -5.98
C LEU A 193 -10.70 5.94 -6.16
N ASN A 194 -10.37 5.14 -7.17
CA ASN A 194 -10.94 3.81 -7.32
C ASN A 194 -10.06 2.81 -6.58
N PHE A 195 -10.70 1.98 -5.74
CA PHE A 195 -10.10 0.84 -5.09
C PHE A 195 -10.72 -0.44 -5.63
N GLU A 196 -9.85 -1.39 -5.97
CA GLU A 196 -10.26 -2.76 -6.24
C GLU A 196 -10.27 -3.53 -4.92
N VAL A 197 -11.25 -4.42 -4.77
CA VAL A 197 -11.46 -5.17 -3.54
C VAL A 197 -11.03 -6.61 -3.76
N VAL A 198 -10.24 -7.13 -2.82
CA VAL A 198 -9.97 -8.57 -2.71
C VAL A 198 -10.51 -9.03 -1.37
N ASN A 199 -11.57 -9.84 -1.40
CA ASN A 199 -12.16 -10.43 -0.21
C ASN A 199 -11.37 -11.70 0.16
N ILE A 200 -10.94 -11.80 1.42
CA ILE A 200 -10.15 -12.92 1.91
C ILE A 200 -10.87 -13.55 3.09
N ASP A 201 -11.38 -14.76 2.86
CA ASP A 201 -11.94 -15.58 3.92
C ASP A 201 -10.81 -16.16 4.80
N TYR A 202 -10.82 -15.75 6.07
CA TYR A 202 -9.88 -16.22 7.09
C TYR A 202 -10.45 -17.33 7.99
N SER A 203 -11.73 -17.69 7.83
CA SER A 203 -12.52 -18.45 8.81
C SER A 203 -11.94 -19.81 9.17
N GLU A 204 -11.31 -20.51 8.22
CA GLU A 204 -10.68 -21.82 8.43
C GLU A 204 -9.27 -21.72 9.04
N TYR A 205 -8.73 -20.50 9.18
CA TYR A 205 -7.34 -20.26 9.54
C TYR A 205 -7.17 -19.63 10.93
N THR A 206 -8.26 -19.39 11.66
CA THR A 206 -8.20 -18.78 12.99
C THR A 206 -8.51 -19.75 14.11
N SER A 207 -7.85 -19.54 15.25
CA SER A 207 -8.19 -20.13 16.53
C SER A 207 -8.65 -19.00 17.46
N GLY A 208 -9.97 -18.90 17.67
CA GLY A 208 -10.58 -17.71 18.23
C GLY A 208 -10.42 -16.52 17.28
N ASN A 209 -9.83 -15.41 17.75
CA ASN A 209 -9.57 -14.22 16.94
C ASN A 209 -8.10 -14.13 16.47
N PHE A 210 -7.32 -15.19 16.62
CA PHE A 210 -5.91 -15.21 16.28
C PHE A 210 -5.65 -16.06 15.04
N ILE A 211 -4.69 -15.65 14.21
CA ILE A 211 -4.25 -16.38 13.02
C ILE A 211 -2.82 -16.88 13.19
N THR A 212 -2.54 -18.10 12.72
CA THR A 212 -1.20 -18.68 12.82
C THR A 212 -0.27 -18.10 11.76
N LEU A 213 0.81 -17.47 12.21
CA LEU A 213 1.86 -16.88 11.40
C LEU A 213 3.06 -17.83 11.33
N ASP A 214 2.91 -19.03 10.72
CA ASP A 214 4.03 -19.97 10.63
C ASP A 214 5.26 -19.29 9.99
N CYS A 215 6.44 -19.51 10.57
CA CYS A 215 7.74 -19.04 10.08
C CYS A 215 8.20 -19.87 8.88
#